data_AF-A0A127T3M5-F1
#
_entry.id   AF-A0A127T3M5-F1
#
_cell.length_a   1.000
_cell.length_b   1.000
_cell.length_c   1.000
_cell.angle_alpha   90.00
_cell.angle_beta   90.00
_cell.angle_gamma   90.00
#
_symmetry.space_group_name_H-M   'P 1'
#
loop_
_entity.id
_entity.type
_entity.pdbx_description
1 polymer ?
#
loop_
_entity_poly.entity_id
_entity_poly.type
_entity_poly.pdbx_seq_one_letter_code
_entity_poly.pdbx_strand_id
1 'polypeptide(L)'
;MLQVPIFGALIAGNLVLARLTARRTVRSLIIMGGWPIMFGLILSAAATVVSSHAYLWMTAGLSFYAFGIGLANAGLVRLTLFASEMSKGTVSAAMGMLQMLIFTVGIELSKHAYELGGNGLFSLFNLLGGVLWLGLMIYFLKDKSVGNSQQG
;
A
#
# COMPACT_ATOMS: atom_id res chain seq x y z
N MET A 1 -21.18 -4.97 4.93
CA MET A 1 -21.11 -5.51 3.55
C MET A 1 -20.26 -4.67 2.58
N LEU A 2 -19.80 -3.47 2.92
CA LEU A 2 -18.97 -2.63 2.04
C LEU A 2 -17.49 -3.07 1.92
N GLN A 3 -17.02 -4.05 2.70
CA GLN A 3 -15.63 -4.54 2.64
C GLN A 3 -15.39 -5.59 1.55
N VAL A 4 -16.45 -6.28 1.11
CA VAL A 4 -16.37 -7.30 0.05
C VAL A 4 -15.68 -6.78 -1.22
N PRO A 5 -16.03 -5.59 -1.77
CA PRO A 5 -15.33 -5.07 -2.95
C PRO A 5 -13.85 -4.78 -2.69
N ILE A 6 -13.49 -4.32 -1.48
CA ILE A 6 -12.10 -3.99 -1.12
C ILE A 6 -11.23 -5.25 -1.10
N PHE A 7 -11.69 -6.30 -0.40
CA PHE A 7 -10.97 -7.58 -0.36
C PHE A 7 -10.98 -8.28 -1.72
N GLY A 8 -12.08 -8.20 -2.47
CA GLY A 8 -12.13 -8.70 -3.85
C GLY A 8 -11.09 -8.04 -4.75
N ALA A 9 -10.91 -6.72 -4.63
CA ALA A 9 -9.89 -5.99 -5.36
C ALA A 9 -8.47 -6.38 -4.94
N LEU A 10 -8.23 -6.61 -3.64
CA LEU A 10 -6.94 -7.12 -3.14
C LEU A 10 -6.60 -8.50 -3.72
N ILE A 11 -7.58 -9.42 -3.75
CA ILE A 11 -7.42 -10.75 -4.36
C ILE A 11 -7.12 -10.61 -5.85
N ALA A 12 -7.88 -9.77 -6.57
CA ALA A 12 -7.63 -9.49 -7.98
C ALA A 12 -6.22 -8.93 -8.21
N GLY A 13 -5.74 -8.02 -7.36
CA GLY A 13 -4.38 -7.48 -7.40
C GLY A 13 -3.31 -8.56 -7.27
N ASN A 14 -3.48 -9.46 -6.31
CA ASN A 14 -2.57 -10.60 -6.12
C ASN A 14 -2.61 -11.60 -7.29
N LEU A 15 -3.78 -11.85 -7.89
CA LEU A 15 -3.89 -12.71 -9.09
C LEU A 15 -3.22 -12.07 -10.31
N VAL A 16 -3.38 -10.77 -10.49
CA VAL A 16 -2.73 -10.00 -11.56
C VAL A 16 -1.21 -10.01 -11.36
N LEU A 17 -0.74 -9.85 -10.12
CA LEU A 17 0.67 -10.00 -9.76
C LEU A 17 1.19 -11.38 -10.14
N ALA A 18 0.48 -12.46 -9.77
CA ALA A 18 0.90 -13.82 -10.09
C ALA A 18 1.09 -14.04 -11.60
N ARG A 19 0.21 -13.45 -12.43
CA ARG A 19 0.33 -13.50 -13.89
C ARG A 19 1.48 -12.64 -14.43
N LEU A 20 1.73 -11.48 -13.83
CA LEU A 20 2.74 -10.53 -14.31
C LEU A 20 4.15 -10.81 -13.78
N THR A 21 4.29 -11.56 -12.69
CA THR A 21 5.58 -11.95 -12.10
C THR A 21 6.45 -12.72 -13.10
N ALA A 22 5.86 -13.49 -14.01
CA ALA A 22 6.59 -14.19 -15.05
C ALA A 22 7.11 -13.28 -16.18
N ARG A 23 6.60 -12.05 -16.31
CA ARG A 23 6.88 -11.15 -17.44
C ARG A 23 7.46 -9.79 -17.05
N ARG A 24 7.43 -9.41 -15.77
CA ARG A 24 7.83 -8.10 -15.27
C ARG A 24 8.72 -8.24 -14.05
N THR A 25 9.68 -7.33 -13.91
CA THR A 25 10.54 -7.26 -12.73
C THR A 25 9.75 -6.79 -11.51
N VAL A 26 10.24 -7.16 -10.32
CA VAL A 26 9.65 -6.76 -9.04
C VAL A 26 9.50 -5.23 -8.94
N ARG A 27 10.53 -4.48 -9.35
CA ARG A 27 10.50 -3.02 -9.41
C ARG A 27 9.36 -2.48 -10.29
N SER A 28 9.18 -3.03 -11.49
CA SER A 28 8.09 -2.61 -12.38
C SER A 28 6.71 -2.87 -11.79
N LEU A 29 6.54 -3.98 -11.07
CA LEU A 29 5.28 -4.34 -10.41
C LEU A 29 4.94 -3.36 -9.29
N ILE A 30 5.93 -2.95 -8.49
CA ILE A 30 5.72 -1.99 -7.40
C ILE A 30 5.34 -0.60 -7.97
N ILE A 31 6.03 -0.14 -9.03
CA ILE A 31 5.68 1.14 -9.69
C ILE A 31 4.26 1.08 -10.26
N MET A 32 3.90 -0.03 -10.91
CA MET A 32 2.57 -0.22 -11.49
C MET A 32 1.48 -0.30 -10.43
N GLY A 33 1.75 -0.86 -9.24
CA GLY A 33 0.85 -0.85 -8.09
C GLY A 33 0.73 0.53 -7.42
N GLY A 34 1.76 1.38 -7.51
CA GLY A 34 1.73 2.73 -6.97
C GLY A 34 0.68 3.64 -7.60
N TRP A 35 0.42 3.49 -8.91
CA TRP A 35 -0.63 4.25 -9.62
C TRP A 35 -2.03 4.04 -9.04
N PRO A 36 -2.58 2.81 -8.96
CA PRO A 36 -3.88 2.56 -8.37
C PRO A 36 -3.93 2.85 -6.86
N ILE A 37 -2.82 2.71 -6.13
CA ILE A 37 -2.71 3.15 -4.72
C ILE A 37 -3.03 4.64 -4.59
N MET A 38 -2.31 5.49 -5.32
CA MET A 38 -2.49 6.94 -5.22
C MET A 38 -3.84 7.39 -5.74
N PHE A 39 -4.26 6.83 -6.87
CA PHE A 39 -5.57 7.14 -7.45
C PHE A 39 -6.70 6.80 -6.47
N GLY A 40 -6.64 5.63 -5.83
CA GLY A 40 -7.65 5.20 -4.85
C GLY A 40 -7.71 6.10 -3.62
N LEU A 41 -6.56 6.51 -3.08
CA LEU A 41 -6.48 7.40 -1.93
C LEU A 41 -6.97 8.83 -2.26
N ILE A 42 -6.59 9.37 -3.43
CA ILE A 42 -7.05 10.69 -3.88
C ILE A 42 -8.56 10.67 -4.10
N LEU A 43 -9.09 9.64 -4.76
CA LEU A 43 -10.53 9.48 -4.99
C LEU A 43 -11.29 9.42 -3.67
N SER A 44 -10.79 8.64 -2.71
CA SER A 44 -11.37 8.49 -1.38
C SER A 44 -11.39 9.84 -0.63
N ALA A 45 -10.25 10.54 -0.59
CA ALA A 45 -10.13 11.83 0.07
C ALA A 45 -11.04 12.88 -0.58
N ALA A 46 -10.99 13.04 -1.90
CA ALA A 46 -11.81 13.99 -2.63
C ALA A 46 -13.31 13.75 -2.40
N ALA A 47 -13.75 12.48 -2.46
CA ALA A 47 -15.14 12.12 -2.22
C ALA A 47 -15.58 12.47 -0.79
N THR A 48 -14.77 12.16 0.22
CA THR A 48 -15.11 12.43 1.63
C THR A 48 -15.03 13.91 2.01
N VAL A 49 -14.23 14.72 1.32
CA VAL A 49 -14.15 16.18 1.53
C VAL A 49 -15.36 16.88 0.90
N VAL A 50 -15.82 16.44 -0.27
CA VAL A 50 -17.00 17.03 -0.94
C VAL A 50 -18.30 16.61 -0.23
N SER A 51 -18.40 15.36 0.23
CA SER A 51 -19.56 14.90 0.98
C SER A 51 -19.17 13.85 2.03
N SER A 52 -19.41 14.20 3.30
CA SER A 52 -19.13 13.31 4.44
C SER A 52 -19.91 11.98 4.39
N HIS A 53 -20.98 11.90 3.59
CA HIS A 53 -21.82 10.70 3.43
C HIS A 53 -21.52 9.89 2.16
N ALA A 54 -20.47 10.20 1.40
CA ALA A 54 -20.11 9.50 0.16
C ALA A 54 -19.40 8.15 0.41
N TYR A 55 -19.98 7.27 1.24
CA TYR A 55 -19.40 5.98 1.63
C TYR A 55 -19.14 5.05 0.43
N LEU A 56 -19.98 5.11 -0.61
CA LEU A 56 -19.81 4.31 -1.84
C LEU A 56 -18.56 4.72 -2.62
N TRP A 57 -18.30 6.03 -2.73
CA TRP A 57 -17.13 6.56 -3.42
C TRP A 57 -15.84 6.32 -2.62
N MET A 58 -15.92 6.43 -1.28
CA MET A 58 -14.84 6.03 -0.38
C MET A 58 -14.49 4.55 -0.57
N THR A 59 -15.51 3.67 -0.60
CA THR A 59 -15.32 2.23 -0.80
C THR A 59 -14.70 1.92 -2.17
N ALA A 60 -15.12 2.62 -3.22
CA ALA A 60 -14.52 2.49 -4.54
C ALA A 60 -13.04 2.91 -4.53
N GLY A 61 -12.71 4.04 -3.90
CA GLY A 61 -11.33 4.51 -3.71
C GLY A 61 -10.46 3.51 -2.95
N LEU A 62 -10.95 3.00 -1.82
CA LEU A 62 -10.24 1.96 -1.07
C LEU A 62 -10.08 0.65 -1.84
N SER A 63 -11.00 0.33 -2.77
CA SER A 63 -10.88 -0.85 -3.63
C SER A 63 -9.75 -0.71 -4.64
N PHE A 64 -9.60 0.45 -5.28
CA PHE A 64 -8.44 0.75 -6.13
C PHE A 64 -7.13 0.71 -5.34
N TYR A 65 -7.14 1.28 -4.14
CA TYR A 65 -6.01 1.22 -3.23
C TYR A 65 -5.63 -0.24 -2.90
N ALA A 66 -6.60 -1.06 -2.51
CA ALA A 66 -6.39 -2.46 -2.16
C ALA A 66 -5.88 -3.29 -3.35
N PHE A 67 -6.37 -3.03 -4.56
CA PHE A 67 -5.84 -3.64 -5.78
C PHE A 67 -4.36 -3.33 -5.97
N GLY A 68 -3.97 -2.06 -5.82
CA GLY A 68 -2.58 -1.64 -5.95
C GLY A 68 -1.67 -2.21 -4.87
N ILE A 69 -2.16 -2.32 -3.62
CA ILE A 69 -1.46 -3.02 -2.54
C ILE A 69 -1.24 -4.49 -2.89
N GLY A 70 -2.24 -5.19 -3.42
CA GLY A 70 -2.10 -6.58 -3.86
C GLY A 70 -1.05 -6.76 -4.96
N LEU A 71 -0.85 -5.74 -5.80
CA LEU A 71 0.15 -5.76 -6.87
C LEU A 71 1.57 -5.43 -6.37
N ALA A 72 1.70 -4.52 -5.40
CA ALA A 72 3.00 -4.00 -4.95
C ALA A 72 3.59 -4.74 -3.73
N ASN A 73 2.74 -5.18 -2.79
CA ASN A 73 3.17 -5.58 -1.45
C ASN A 73 4.11 -6.79 -1.45
N ALA A 74 3.79 -7.84 -2.21
CA ALA A 74 4.65 -9.02 -2.29
C ALA A 74 6.02 -8.70 -2.90
N GLY A 75 6.08 -7.75 -3.83
CA GLY A 75 7.33 -7.28 -4.41
C GLY A 75 8.20 -6.55 -3.39
N LEU A 76 7.59 -5.69 -2.58
CA LEU A 76 8.26 -4.97 -1.50
C LEU A 76 8.79 -5.93 -0.43
N VAL A 77 7.96 -6.84 0.07
CA VAL A 77 8.38 -7.84 1.07
C VAL A 77 9.56 -8.67 0.55
N ARG A 78 9.51 -9.07 -0.74
CA ARG A 78 10.62 -9.78 -1.38
C ARG A 78 11.90 -8.94 -1.35
N LEU A 79 11.87 -7.69 -1.83
CA LEU A 79 13.08 -6.84 -1.86
C LEU A 79 13.66 -6.61 -0.47
N THR A 80 12.81 -6.34 0.54
CA THR A 80 13.27 -6.12 1.92
C THR A 80 13.91 -7.38 2.52
N LEU A 81 13.34 -8.58 2.26
CA LEU A 81 13.92 -9.85 2.72
C LEU A 81 15.27 -10.19 2.06
N PHE A 82 15.58 -9.61 0.91
CA PHE A 82 16.86 -9.80 0.20
C PHE A 82 17.83 -8.63 0.39
N ALA A 83 17.41 -7.54 1.05
CA ALA A 83 18.26 -6.39 1.31
C ALA A 83 19.21 -6.59 2.51
N SER A 84 18.96 -7.59 3.36
CA SER A 84 19.82 -7.92 4.51
C SER A 84 20.47 -9.28 4.32
N GLU A 85 21.76 -9.37 4.64
CA GLU A 85 22.56 -10.60 4.61
C GLU A 85 22.30 -11.52 5.82
N MET A 86 21.51 -11.05 6.80
CA MET A 86 21.16 -11.83 8.00
C MET A 86 20.21 -12.99 7.71
N SER A 87 20.03 -13.89 8.67
CA SER A 87 19.07 -14.99 8.58
C SER A 87 17.67 -14.49 8.22
N LYS A 88 17.07 -15.11 7.18
CA LYS A 88 15.71 -14.83 6.69
C LYS A 88 14.67 -14.86 7.82
N GLY A 89 14.85 -15.72 8.82
CA GLY A 89 13.96 -15.82 9.97
C GLY A 89 14.01 -14.55 10.83
N THR A 90 15.21 -14.04 11.12
CA THR A 90 15.41 -12.80 11.89
C THR A 90 14.89 -11.58 11.13
N VAL A 91 15.19 -11.48 9.82
CA VAL A 91 14.73 -10.36 8.99
C VAL A 91 13.20 -10.36 8.89
N SER A 92 12.58 -11.52 8.66
CA SER A 92 11.12 -11.65 8.62
C SER A 92 10.47 -11.26 9.95
N ALA A 93 11.02 -11.71 11.07
CA ALA A 93 10.54 -11.34 12.40
C ALA A 93 10.64 -9.83 12.64
N ALA A 94 11.78 -9.21 12.32
CA ALA A 94 12.00 -7.78 12.46
C ALA A 94 11.01 -6.97 11.59
N MET A 95 10.84 -7.35 10.32
CA MET A 95 9.87 -6.74 9.43
C MET A 95 8.45 -6.84 9.99
N GLY A 96 8.05 -8.00 10.49
CA GLY A 96 6.74 -8.22 11.09
C GLY A 96 6.51 -7.37 12.33
N MET A 97 7.48 -7.29 13.24
CA MET A 97 7.38 -6.45 14.44
C MET A 97 7.27 -4.96 14.10
N LEU A 98 8.07 -4.47 13.16
CA LEU A 98 7.98 -3.08 12.69
C LEU A 98 6.63 -2.79 12.04
N GLN A 99 6.14 -3.70 11.19
CA GLN A 99 4.83 -3.58 10.56
C GLN A 99 3.71 -3.52 11.59
N MET A 100 3.74 -4.39 12.60
CA MET A 100 2.76 -4.41 13.69
C MET A 100 2.80 -3.11 14.51
N LEU A 101 3.99 -2.60 14.85
CA LEU A 101 4.14 -1.33 15.56
C LEU A 101 3.52 -0.17 14.77
N ILE A 102 3.82 -0.08 13.47
CA ILE A 102 3.27 0.94 12.58
C ILE A 102 1.75 0.83 12.49
N PHE A 103 1.20 -0.39 12.40
CA PHE A 103 -0.25 -0.58 12.38
C PHE A 103 -0.90 -0.19 13.70
N THR A 104 -0.34 -0.56 14.85
CA THR A 104 -0.88 -0.18 16.16
C THR A 104 -0.94 1.34 16.32
N VAL A 105 0.18 2.03 16.10
CA VAL A 105 0.24 3.49 16.23
C VAL A 105 -0.62 4.16 15.16
N GLY A 106 -0.58 3.67 13.92
CA GLY A 106 -1.33 4.21 12.81
C GLY A 106 -2.85 4.09 12.99
N ILE A 107 -3.34 2.98 13.52
CA ILE A 107 -4.76 2.77 13.81
C ILE A 107 -5.22 3.71 14.93
N GLU A 108 -4.43 3.86 16.01
CA GLU A 108 -4.79 4.76 17.11
C GLU A 108 -4.85 6.23 16.66
N LEU A 109 -3.87 6.67 15.86
CA LEU A 109 -3.88 8.00 15.26
C LEU A 109 -5.04 8.20 14.27
N SER A 110 -5.32 7.18 13.44
CA SER A 110 -6.44 7.22 12.49
C SER A 110 -7.79 7.31 13.21
N LYS A 111 -7.93 6.62 14.35
CA LYS A 111 -9.12 6.69 15.19
C LYS A 111 -9.32 8.10 15.75
N HIS A 112 -8.28 8.70 16.33
CA HIS A 112 -8.35 10.09 16.81
C HIS A 112 -8.68 11.07 15.68
N ALA A 113 -8.08 10.90 14.50
CA ALA A 113 -8.40 11.73 13.33
C ALA A 113 -9.87 11.59 12.92
N TYR A 114 -10.42 10.36 12.95
CA TYR A 114 -11.83 10.11 12.67
C TYR A 114 -12.77 10.73 13.71
N GLU A 115 -12.44 10.65 14.99
CA GLU A 115 -13.25 11.24 16.07
C GLU A 115 -13.28 12.77 15.99
N LEU A 116 -12.19 13.41 15.54
CA LEU A 116 -12.07 14.87 15.43
C LEU A 116 -12.75 15.44 14.17
N GLY A 117 -12.69 14.75 13.04
CA GLY A 117 -13.13 15.30 11.74
C GLY A 117 -13.84 14.33 10.81
N GLY A 118 -14.33 13.20 11.34
CA GLY A 118 -15.11 12.20 10.62
C GLY A 118 -14.36 11.56 9.45
N ASN A 119 -15.13 11.19 8.42
CA ASN A 119 -14.61 10.53 7.22
C ASN A 119 -13.57 11.36 6.46
N GLY A 120 -13.71 12.69 6.46
CA GLY A 120 -12.81 13.60 5.74
C GLY A 120 -11.39 13.57 6.30
N LEU A 121 -11.25 13.75 7.63
CA LEU A 121 -9.94 13.70 8.29
C LEU A 121 -9.32 12.30 8.21
N PHE A 122 -10.14 11.25 8.34
CA PHE A 122 -9.67 9.87 8.17
C PHE A 122 -9.09 9.63 6.77
N SER A 123 -9.79 10.02 5.71
CA SER A 123 -9.28 9.86 4.34
C SER A 123 -8.08 10.74 4.05
N LEU A 124 -8.00 11.95 4.61
CA LEU A 124 -6.83 12.82 4.51
C LEU A 124 -5.61 12.22 5.21
N PHE A 125 -5.79 11.63 6.40
CA PHE A 125 -4.73 10.92 7.10
C PHE A 125 -4.21 9.73 6.29
N ASN A 126 -5.12 8.95 5.67
CA ASN A 126 -4.74 7.86 4.77
C ASN A 126 -4.01 8.38 3.51
N LEU A 127 -4.45 9.49 2.92
CA LEU A 127 -3.78 10.12 1.78
C LEU A 127 -2.37 10.58 2.16
N LEU A 128 -2.20 11.18 3.34
CA LEU A 128 -0.89 11.59 3.86
C LEU A 128 0.03 10.37 4.03
N GLY A 129 -0.48 9.28 4.59
CA GLY A 129 0.23 7.99 4.66
C GLY A 129 0.63 7.46 3.27
N GLY A 130 -0.26 7.58 2.28
CA GLY A 130 0.03 7.20 0.88
C GLY A 130 1.09 8.06 0.21
N VAL A 131 1.08 9.38 0.44
CA VAL A 131 2.11 10.30 -0.07
C VAL A 131 3.46 10.01 0.58
N LEU A 132 3.49 9.76 1.89
CA LEU A 132 4.72 9.34 2.58
C LEU A 132 5.25 8.02 2.01
N TRP A 133 4.38 7.03 1.81
CA TRP A 133 4.73 5.77 1.17
C TRP A 133 5.30 5.99 -0.24
N LEU A 134 4.69 6.85 -1.06
CA LEU A 134 5.16 7.16 -2.41
C LEU A 134 6.54 7.85 -2.39
N GLY A 135 6.76 8.79 -1.47
CA GLY A 135 8.05 9.46 -1.29
C GLY A 135 9.16 8.46 -0.92
N LEU A 136 8.90 7.59 0.06
CA LEU A 136 9.81 6.52 0.46
C LEU A 136 10.05 5.52 -0.68
N MET A 137 9.01 5.19 -1.43
CA MET A 137 9.09 4.32 -2.61
C MET A 137 9.99 4.90 -3.70
N ILE A 138 9.83 6.18 -4.02
CA ILE A 138 10.67 6.87 -5.00
C ILE A 138 12.12 6.88 -4.52
N TYR A 139 12.35 7.18 -3.23
CA TYR A 139 13.69 7.15 -2.64
C TYR A 139 14.31 5.74 -2.73
N PHE A 140 13.59 4.72 -2.30
CA PHE A 140 14.03 3.32 -2.30
C PHE A 140 14.34 2.80 -3.72
N LEU A 141 13.51 3.15 -4.71
CA LEU A 141 13.73 2.74 -6.10
C LEU A 141 14.78 3.60 -6.83
N LYS A 142 15.07 4.81 -6.36
CA LYS A 142 16.11 5.67 -6.94
C LYS A 142 17.50 5.11 -6.65
N ASP A 143 17.66 4.38 -5.55
CA ASP A 143 18.86 3.60 -5.28
C ASP A 143 18.97 2.44 -6.29
N LYS A 144 19.81 2.63 -7.32
CA LYS A 144 20.01 1.70 -8.44
C LYS A 144 20.53 0.32 -8.01
N SER A 145 20.96 0.17 -6.75
CA SER A 145 21.38 -1.11 -6.18
C SER A 145 20.19 -2.07 -5.98
N VAL A 146 18.99 -1.53 -5.73
CA VAL A 146 17.86 -2.33 -5.26
C VAL A 146 17.00 -2.82 -6.42
N GLY A 147 17.36 -3.98 -6.96
CA GLY A 147 16.61 -4.70 -8.01
C GLY A 147 17.38 -4.98 -9.29
N ASN A 148 18.65 -4.55 -9.39
CA ASN A 148 19.52 -4.86 -10.53
C ASN A 148 20.42 -6.09 -10.29
N SER A 149 20.47 -6.60 -9.06
CA SER A 149 21.46 -7.58 -8.61
C SER A 149 21.16 -9.04 -8.97
N GLN A 150 20.10 -9.35 -9.72
CA GLN A 150 19.78 -10.76 -10.08
C GLN A 150 19.24 -10.92 -11.52
N GLN A 151 20.06 -10.50 -12.48
CA GLN A 151 20.06 -11.06 -13.84
C GLN A 151 21.42 -11.66 -14.23
N GLY A 152 22.27 -11.98 -13.25
CA GLY A 152 23.49 -12.77 -13.44
C GLY A 152 23.38 -14.07 -12.67
#